data_AF-A0A6M2DJ02-F1
#
_entry.id   AF-A0A6M2DJ02-F1
#
_cell.length_a   1.000
_cell.length_b   1.000
_cell.length_c   1.000
_cell.angle_alpha   90.00
_cell.angle_beta   90.00
_cell.angle_gamma   90.00
#
_symmetry.space_group_name_H-M   'P 1'
#
loop_
_entity.id
_entity.type
_entity.pdbx_description
1 polymer ?
#
loop_
_entity_poly.entity_id
_entity_poly.type
_entity_poly.pdbx_seq_one_letter_code
_entity_poly.pdbx_strand_id
1 'polypeptide(L)'
;MVKITFYGKNLPEKVSIHSVKCVVSPFIQRVTQCFGCWHYNHIQSQCKGTVRCKKCGLQHREVDCEVEDNFTCALCGEGHKADDKNCIFYKKNREVREIMAYQN
;
A
#
# COMPACT_ATOMS: atom_id res chain seq x y z
N MET A 1 4.85 -3.96 -17.04
CA MET A 1 5.96 -4.14 -16.09
C MET A 1 6.08 -5.62 -15.79
N VAL A 2 7.24 -6.22 -16.03
CA VAL A 2 7.50 -7.66 -15.82
C VAL A 2 8.28 -7.83 -14.52
N LYS A 3 7.90 -8.81 -13.70
CA LYS A 3 8.66 -9.18 -12.49
C LYS A 3 9.55 -10.38 -12.84
N ILE A 4 10.85 -10.23 -12.62
CA ILE A 4 11.85 -11.29 -12.81
C ILE A 4 12.49 -11.55 -11.45
N THR A 5 12.74 -12.81 -11.12
CA THR A 5 13.38 -13.23 -9.87
C THR A 5 14.75 -13.79 -10.20
N PHE A 6 15.76 -13.34 -9.45
CA PHE A 6 17.15 -13.77 -9.60
C PHE A 6 17.54 -14.67 -8.43
N TYR A 7 18.40 -15.64 -8.69
CA TYR A 7 19.06 -16.38 -7.64
C TYR A 7 20.29 -15.59 -7.15
N GLY A 8 20.38 -15.33 -5.84
CA GLY A 8 21.47 -14.58 -5.22
C GLY A 8 20.99 -13.37 -4.42
N LYS A 9 21.95 -12.66 -3.79
CA LYS A 9 21.68 -11.48 -2.93
C LYS A 9 21.66 -10.16 -3.70
N ASN A 10 22.49 -10.04 -4.74
CA ASN A 10 22.66 -8.79 -5.49
C ASN A 10 21.87 -8.82 -6.80
N LEU A 11 21.24 -7.70 -7.14
CA LEU A 11 20.57 -7.52 -8.44
C LEU A 11 21.58 -7.09 -9.51
N PRO A 12 21.55 -7.70 -10.72
CA PRO A 12 22.32 -7.20 -11.85
C PRO A 12 21.77 -5.86 -12.31
N GLU A 13 22.60 -4.94 -12.81
CA GLU A 13 22.12 -3.63 -13.31
C GLU A 13 21.28 -3.76 -14.58
N LYS A 14 21.59 -4.74 -15.43
CA LYS A 14 20.95 -4.97 -16.73
C LYS A 14 20.82 -6.46 -17.00
N VAL A 15 19.78 -6.82 -17.74
CA VAL A 15 19.58 -8.17 -18.28
C VAL A 15 19.29 -8.11 -19.77
N SER A 16 19.73 -9.12 -20.51
CA SER A 16 19.37 -9.29 -21.92
C SER A 16 18.17 -10.22 -22.03
N ILE A 17 17.08 -9.74 -22.62
CA ILE A 17 15.93 -10.56 -23.00
C ILE A 17 15.92 -10.60 -24.52
N HIS A 18 16.30 -11.73 -25.10
CA HIS A 18 16.72 -11.84 -26.50
C HIS A 18 17.81 -10.82 -26.84
N SER A 19 17.62 -10.00 -27.88
CA SER A 19 18.56 -8.98 -28.33
C SER A 19 18.38 -7.61 -27.65
N VAL A 20 17.50 -7.50 -26.64
CA VAL A 20 17.19 -6.23 -25.96
C VAL A 20 17.83 -6.21 -24.57
N LYS A 21 18.58 -5.14 -24.27
CA LYS A 21 19.12 -4.87 -22.93
C LYS A 21 18.10 -4.08 -22.11
N CYS A 22 17.65 -4.67 -21.00
CA CYS A 22 16.69 -4.08 -20.08
C CYS A 22 17.40 -3.66 -18.79
N VAL A 23 17.11 -2.45 -18.31
CA VAL A 23 17.56 -2.01 -16.97
C VAL A 23 16.75 -2.75 -15.92
N VAL A 24 17.42 -3.23 -14.89
CA VAL A 24 16.78 -3.86 -13.73
C VAL A 24 16.65 -2.82 -12.63
N SER A 25 15.47 -2.77 -12.02
CA SER A 25 15.19 -1.97 -10.83
C SER A 25 14.59 -2.87 -9.75
N PRO A 26 14.89 -2.65 -8.46
CA PRO A 26 14.26 -3.40 -7.38
C PRO A 26 12.74 -3.38 -7.46
N PHE A 27 12.11 -4.51 -7.15
CA PHE A 27 10.67 -4.61 -7.10
C PHE A 27 10.16 -4.12 -5.74
N ILE A 28 9.55 -2.94 -5.71
CA ILE A 28 8.90 -2.41 -4.50
C ILE A 28 7.53 -3.09 -4.34
N GLN A 29 7.38 -3.91 -3.30
CA GLN A 29 6.12 -4.55 -3.00
C GLN A 29 5.04 -3.50 -2.67
N ARG A 30 3.84 -3.68 -3.24
CA ARG A 30 2.70 -2.79 -2.97
C ARG A 30 2.34 -2.81 -1.48
N VAL A 31 2.04 -1.62 -0.95
CA VAL A 31 1.46 -1.49 0.39
C VAL A 31 0.10 -2.17 0.40
N THR A 32 -0.05 -3.18 1.26
CA THR A 32 -1.32 -3.88 1.43
C THR A 32 -2.13 -3.12 2.46
N GLN A 33 -3.31 -2.64 2.06
CA GLN A 33 -4.26 -1.95 2.93
C GLN A 33 -5.55 -2.77 3.01
N CYS A 34 -6.05 -2.94 4.23
CA CYS A 34 -7.30 -3.63 4.50
C CYS A 34 -8.49 -2.72 4.22
N PHE A 35 -9.40 -3.10 3.34
CA PHE A 35 -10.63 -2.33 3.07
C PHE A 35 -11.76 -2.57 4.10
N GLY A 36 -11.49 -3.32 5.17
CA GLY A 36 -12.39 -3.48 6.31
C GLY A 36 -12.10 -2.46 7.42
N CYS A 37 -10.90 -2.54 8.00
CA CYS A 37 -10.49 -1.70 9.12
C CYS A 37 -9.54 -0.54 8.73
N TRP A 38 -9.17 -0.43 7.44
CA TRP A 38 -8.26 0.56 6.86
C TRP A 38 -6.80 0.52 7.34
N HIS A 39 -6.44 -0.40 8.24
CA HIS A 39 -5.05 -0.67 8.62
C HIS A 39 -4.25 -1.36 7.50
N TYR A 40 -2.92 -1.36 7.66
CA TYR A 40 -1.98 -1.95 6.71
C TYR A 40 -1.61 -3.39 7.05
N ASN A 41 -0.93 -4.05 6.11
CA ASN A 41 -0.32 -5.39 6.22
C ASN A 41 -1.25 -6.60 6.19
N HIS A 42 -2.54 -6.41 5.92
CA HIS A 42 -3.46 -7.51 5.67
C HIS A 42 -4.58 -7.09 4.71
N ILE A 43 -5.20 -8.08 4.08
CA ILE A 43 -6.37 -7.89 3.21
C ILE A 43 -7.66 -8.07 4.00
N GLN A 44 -8.78 -7.62 3.42
CA GLN A 44 -10.08 -7.66 4.07
C GLN A 44 -10.51 -9.07 4.50
N SER A 45 -10.23 -10.10 3.70
CA SER A 45 -10.57 -11.50 4.04
C SER A 45 -9.82 -12.05 5.25
N GLN A 46 -8.73 -11.41 5.67
CA GLN A 46 -7.94 -11.76 6.85
C GLN A 46 -8.16 -10.77 8.01
N CYS A 47 -9.08 -9.82 7.85
CA CYS A 47 -9.34 -8.79 8.84
C CYS A 47 -10.01 -9.39 10.08
N LYS A 48 -9.40 -9.15 11.24
CA LYS A 48 -9.98 -9.45 12.56
C LYS A 48 -10.43 -8.20 13.32
N GLY A 49 -10.23 -7.03 12.71
CA GLY A 49 -10.58 -5.74 13.29
C GLY A 49 -12.01 -5.31 12.98
N THR A 50 -12.45 -4.27 13.68
CA THR A 50 -13.73 -3.62 13.47
C THR A 50 -13.79 -2.94 12.09
N VAL A 51 -14.93 -3.07 11.41
CA VAL A 51 -15.19 -2.35 10.15
C VAL A 51 -15.23 -0.84 10.42
N ARG A 52 -14.54 -0.07 9.59
CA ARG A 52 -14.50 1.38 9.67
C ARG A 52 -14.87 2.01 8.33
N CYS A 53 -15.50 3.16 8.37
CA CYS A 53 -15.88 3.91 7.19
C CYS A 53 -14.66 4.52 6.52
N LYS A 54 -14.60 4.42 5.18
CA LYS A 54 -13.56 5.04 4.36
C LYS A 54 -13.50 6.57 4.51
N LYS A 55 -14.67 7.20 4.65
CA LYS A 55 -14.86 8.65 4.59
C LYS A 55 -14.66 9.33 5.92
N CYS A 56 -15.16 8.76 7.02
CA CYS A 56 -15.16 9.40 8.35
C CYS A 56 -14.46 8.59 9.45
N GLY A 57 -14.02 7.36 9.15
CA GLY A 57 -13.30 6.50 10.10
C GLY A 57 -14.14 5.86 11.21
N LEU A 58 -15.44 6.17 11.30
CA LEU A 58 -16.36 5.62 12.31
C LEU A 58 -16.78 4.17 12.00
N GLN A 59 -17.37 3.49 13.00
CA GLN A 59 -17.76 2.08 12.93
C GLN A 59 -19.05 1.86 12.13
N HIS A 60 -18.94 1.89 10.80
CA HIS A 60 -19.98 1.48 9.85
C HIS A 60 -19.37 1.30 8.45
N ARG A 61 -20.15 0.83 7.47
CA ARG A 61 -19.69 0.71 6.08
C ARG A 61 -19.79 2.05 5.36
N GLU A 62 -19.02 2.22 4.30
CA GLU A 62 -19.06 3.43 3.47
C GLU A 62 -20.44 3.71 2.87
N VAL A 63 -21.22 2.66 2.57
CA VAL A 63 -22.58 2.78 2.03
C VAL A 63 -23.58 3.40 3.02
N ASP A 64 -23.31 3.28 4.32
CA ASP A 64 -24.15 3.82 5.39
C ASP A 64 -23.66 5.21 5.85
N CYS A 65 -22.74 5.82 5.10
CA CYS A 65 -22.10 7.07 5.48
C CYS A 65 -22.78 8.29 4.87
N GLU A 66 -23.31 9.16 5.74
CA GLU A 66 -23.91 10.45 5.38
C GLU A 66 -22.88 11.54 5.06
N VAL A 67 -21.59 11.30 5.30
CA VAL A 67 -20.51 12.25 5.03
C VAL A 67 -20.28 12.34 3.51
N GLU A 68 -20.55 13.51 2.94
CA GLU A 68 -20.30 13.83 1.52
C GLU A 68 -18.99 14.61 1.33
N ASP A 69 -18.68 15.53 2.25
CA ASP A 69 -17.47 16.34 2.33
C ASP A 69 -16.82 16.22 3.74
N ASN A 70 -15.72 16.94 4.04
CA ASN A 70 -15.07 16.89 5.37
C ASN A 70 -14.64 15.47 5.81
N PHE A 71 -13.88 14.78 4.96
CA PHE A 71 -13.39 13.44 5.27
C PHE A 71 -12.48 13.42 6.49
N THR A 72 -12.55 12.34 7.26
CA THR A 72 -11.66 12.07 8.39
C THR A 72 -11.03 10.70 8.22
N CYS A 73 -9.71 10.67 8.18
CA CYS A 73 -8.98 9.43 8.00
C CYS A 73 -9.09 8.52 9.23
N ALA A 74 -9.46 7.26 9.01
CA ALA A 74 -9.57 6.24 10.06
C ALA A 74 -8.27 5.94 10.83
N LEU A 75 -7.11 6.39 10.32
CA LEU A 75 -5.79 6.12 10.89
C LEU A 75 -5.10 7.36 11.46
N CYS A 76 -5.01 8.46 10.71
CA CYS A 76 -4.34 9.69 11.17
C CYS A 76 -5.30 10.77 11.67
N GLY A 77 -6.61 10.65 11.42
CA GLY A 77 -7.60 11.65 11.82
C GLY A 77 -7.57 12.94 10.99
N GLU A 78 -6.72 13.03 9.96
CA GLU A 78 -6.65 14.20 9.08
C GLU A 78 -7.76 14.23 8.03
N GLY A 79 -7.90 15.40 7.40
CA GLY A 79 -8.94 15.80 6.44
C GLY A 79 -8.96 15.05 5.10
N HIS A 80 -8.90 13.72 5.08
CA HIS A 80 -8.86 12.93 3.85
C HIS A 80 -9.43 11.52 4.03
N LYS A 81 -9.73 10.84 2.92
CA LYS A 81 -10.23 9.45 2.93
C LYS A 81 -9.16 8.47 3.41
N ALA A 82 -9.58 7.33 3.94
CA ALA A 82 -8.66 6.32 4.48
C ALA A 82 -7.71 5.69 3.44
N ASP A 83 -8.03 5.71 2.15
CA ASP A 83 -7.20 5.20 1.04
C ASP A 83 -6.30 6.27 0.38
N ASP A 84 -6.24 7.47 0.94
CA ASP A 84 -5.42 8.54 0.40
C ASP A 84 -3.92 8.20 0.53
N LYS A 85 -3.20 8.28 -0.59
CA LYS A 85 -1.75 8.06 -0.67
C LYS A 85 -0.93 9.18 -0.04
N ASN A 86 -1.55 10.32 0.28
CA ASN A 86 -0.93 11.41 1.00
C ASN A 86 -0.86 11.17 2.50
N CYS A 87 -1.64 10.21 3.02
CA CYS A 87 -1.64 9.83 4.43
C CYS A 87 -0.23 9.53 4.94
N ILE A 88 0.13 10.08 6.09
CA ILE A 88 1.44 9.82 6.72
C ILE A 88 1.69 8.33 6.96
N PHE A 89 0.65 7.55 7.32
CA PHE A 89 0.80 6.12 7.53
C PHE A 89 0.97 5.34 6.23
N TYR A 90 0.35 5.79 5.12
CA TYR A 90 0.61 5.21 3.81
C TYR A 90 2.07 5.43 3.41
N LYS A 91 2.54 6.68 3.53
CA LYS A 91 3.92 7.06 3.20
C LYS A 91 4.94 6.25 3.99
N LYS A 92 4.75 6.12 5.31
CA LYS A 92 5.60 5.28 6.18
C LYS A 92 5.63 3.82 5.72
N ASN A 93 4.47 3.22 5.44
CA ASN A 93 4.43 1.83 4.96
C ASN A 93 5.10 1.69 3.59
N ARG A 94 4.94 2.67 2.69
CA ARG A 94 5.58 2.68 1.37
C ARG A 94 7.11 2.80 1.50
N GLU A 95 7.58 3.67 2.36
CA GLU A 95 9.01 3.85 2.66
C GLU A 95 9.65 2.56 3.19
N VAL A 96 8.98 1.86 4.11
CA VAL A 96 9.46 0.55 4.59
C VAL A 96 9.58 -0.46 3.43
N ARG A 97 8.62 -0.50 2.50
CA ARG A 97 8.68 -1.37 1.32
C ARG A 97 9.78 -0.97 0.34
N GLU A 98 10.07 0.33 0.22
CA GLU A 98 11.19 0.84 -0.57
C GLU A 98 12.52 0.40 0.05
N ILE A 99 12.72 0.65 1.34
CA ILE A 99 13.92 0.22 2.08
C ILE A 99 14.14 -1.29 1.92
N MET A 100 13.10 -2.10 2.13
CA MET A 100 13.16 -3.55 1.94
C MET A 100 13.51 -3.97 0.50
N ALA A 101 13.18 -3.17 -0.52
CA ALA A 101 13.51 -3.49 -1.90
C ALA A 101 14.98 -3.17 -2.22
N TYR A 102 15.50 -2.05 -1.69
CA TYR A 102 16.84 -1.55 -1.99
C TYR A 102 17.94 -2.10 -1.08
N GLN A 103 17.62 -2.56 0.13
CA GLN A 103 18.58 -3.03 1.13
C GLN A 103 18.51 -4.57 1.37
N ASN A 104 18.17 -5.36 0.33
CA ASN A 104 18.16 -6.83 0.41
C ASN A 104 19.55 -7.44 0.59
#